data_AF-A0A351BEH3-F1
#
_entry.id   AF-A0A351BEH3-F1
#
_cell.length_a   1.000
_cell.length_b   1.000
_cell.length_c   1.000
_cell.angle_alpha   90.00
_cell.angle_beta   90.00
_cell.angle_gamma   90.00
#
_symmetry.space_group_name_H-M   'P 1'
#
loop_
_entity.id
_entity.type
_entity.pdbx_description
1 polymer ?
#
loop_
_entity_poly.entity_id
_entity_poly.type
_entity_poly.pdbx_seq_one_letter_code
_entity_poly.pdbx_strand_id
1 'polypeptide(L)'
;LLARGEATELFGREREDGLAALLGNLDQSVFGEPAYPTVETKAAHLLYFVIKNRPFSDGNKRIGSFLFVEFLHRNGRLIRNGEAVINDVGLAALALLVA
;
A
#
# COMPACT_ATOMS: atom_id res chain seq x y z
N LEU A 1 7.77 -8.66 -14.64
CA LEU A 1 6.54 -9.46 -14.41
C LEU A 1 5.98 -10.01 -15.72
N LEU A 2 5.64 -9.17 -16.72
CA LEU A 2 5.18 -9.64 -18.04
C LEU A 2 6.15 -10.62 -18.73
N ALA A 3 7.42 -10.24 -18.87
CA ALA A 3 8.46 -11.11 -19.47
C ALA A 3 8.70 -12.42 -18.69
N ARG A 4 8.27 -12.49 -17.43
CA ARG A 4 8.36 -13.68 -16.57
C ARG A 4 7.06 -14.50 -16.55
N GLY A 5 6.02 -14.08 -17.26
CA GLY A 5 4.69 -14.72 -17.23
C GLY A 5 3.93 -14.53 -15.90
N GLU A 6 4.36 -13.62 -15.03
CA GLU A 6 3.80 -13.42 -13.69
C GLU A 6 2.71 -12.31 -13.63
N ALA A 7 2.46 -11.66 -14.76
CA ALA A 7 1.45 -10.61 -14.90
C ALA A 7 0.86 -10.63 -16.31
N THR A 8 -0.34 -10.06 -16.43
CA THR A 8 -0.96 -9.73 -17.72
C THR A 8 -0.85 -8.23 -17.98
N GLU A 9 -1.28 -7.77 -19.16
CA GLU A 9 -1.34 -6.34 -19.51
C GLU A 9 -2.27 -5.52 -18.58
N LEU A 10 -3.14 -6.19 -17.81
CA LEU A 10 -4.02 -5.54 -16.84
C LEU A 10 -3.33 -5.21 -15.51
N PHE A 11 -2.14 -5.77 -15.26
CA PHE A 11 -1.41 -5.52 -14.02
C PHE A 11 -1.03 -4.04 -13.89
N GLY A 12 -1.44 -3.42 -12.79
CA GLY A 12 -1.17 -2.00 -12.54
C GLY A 12 -1.94 -1.02 -13.42
N ARG A 13 -2.88 -1.52 -14.25
CA ARG A 13 -3.76 -0.64 -15.03
C ARG A 13 -4.78 0.00 -14.10
N GLU A 14 -4.61 1.28 -13.81
CA GLU A 14 -5.51 2.06 -12.96
C GLU A 14 -6.94 2.08 -13.51
N ARG A 15 -7.91 2.08 -12.60
CA ARG A 15 -9.33 2.24 -12.85
C ARG A 15 -9.69 3.67 -12.47
N GLU A 16 -10.16 4.43 -13.46
CA GLU A 16 -10.55 5.83 -13.26
C GLU A 16 -9.40 6.61 -12.59
N ASP A 17 -9.70 7.45 -11.60
CA ASP A 17 -8.72 8.16 -10.77
C ASP A 17 -8.53 7.49 -9.39
N GLY A 18 -8.65 6.16 -9.34
CA GLY A 18 -8.74 5.39 -8.11
C GLY A 18 -7.55 5.55 -7.16
N LEU A 19 -6.33 5.69 -7.69
CA LEU A 19 -5.15 5.92 -6.87
C LEU A 19 -5.13 7.35 -6.30
N ALA A 20 -5.46 8.35 -7.13
CA ALA A 20 -5.50 9.75 -6.70
C ALA A 20 -6.54 9.96 -5.59
N ALA A 21 -7.75 9.41 -5.76
CA ALA A 21 -8.81 9.46 -4.74
C ALA A 21 -8.39 8.82 -3.42
N LEU A 22 -7.69 7.67 -3.50
CA LEU A 22 -7.16 6.98 -2.33
C LEU A 22 -6.11 7.80 -1.58
N LEU A 23 -5.17 8.41 -2.31
CA LEU A 23 -4.14 9.26 -1.71
C LEU A 23 -4.76 10.51 -1.08
N GLY A 24 -5.78 11.12 -1.71
CA GLY A 24 -6.55 12.20 -1.11
C GLY A 24 -7.21 11.78 0.22
N ASN A 25 -7.78 10.56 0.27
CA ASN A 25 -8.32 10.01 1.52
C ASN A 25 -7.25 9.76 2.58
N LEU A 26 -5.99 9.52 2.20
CA LEU A 26 -4.91 9.31 3.16
C LEU A 26 -4.49 10.59 3.89
N ASP A 27 -4.73 11.76 3.29
CA ASP A 27 -4.42 13.08 3.85
C ASP A 27 -5.65 13.81 4.39
N GLN A 28 -6.79 13.12 4.51
CA GLN A 28 -8.02 13.71 5.05
C GLN A 28 -7.92 14.03 6.55
N SER A 29 -8.74 14.98 6.99
CA SER A 29 -8.90 15.35 8.41
C SER A 29 -10.30 15.06 8.92
N VAL A 30 -10.40 14.68 10.21
CA VAL A 30 -11.64 14.42 10.93
C VAL A 30 -11.66 15.27 12.19
N PHE A 31 -12.72 16.08 12.36
CA PHE A 31 -12.83 17.06 13.46
C PHE A 31 -11.63 18.02 13.60
N GLY A 32 -11.00 18.38 12.48
CA GLY A 32 -9.86 19.31 12.43
C GLY A 32 -8.49 18.64 12.56
N GLU A 33 -8.43 17.35 12.87
CA GLU A 33 -7.17 16.61 13.04
C GLU A 33 -6.94 15.62 11.90
N PRO A 34 -5.68 15.29 11.55
CA PRO A 34 -5.40 14.26 10.54
C PRO A 34 -6.06 12.92 10.92
N ALA A 35 -6.78 12.30 9.97
CA ALA A 35 -7.40 10.99 10.20
C ALA A 35 -6.36 9.90 10.53
N TYR A 36 -5.15 10.06 9.99
CA TYR A 36 -4.02 9.16 10.17
C TYR A 36 -2.80 9.96 10.64
N PRO A 37 -2.64 10.17 11.96
CA PRO A 37 -1.69 11.14 12.49
C PRO A 37 -0.23 10.66 12.50
N THR A 38 0.03 9.37 12.28
CA THR A 38 1.39 8.81 12.31
C THR A 38 1.78 8.17 10.98
N VAL A 39 3.08 8.04 10.75
CA VAL A 39 3.61 7.35 9.56
C VAL A 39 3.09 5.91 9.51
N GLU A 40 3.05 5.22 10.64
CA GLU A 40 2.61 3.83 10.74
C GLU A 40 1.11 3.69 10.42
N THR A 41 0.27 4.59 10.94
CA THR A 41 -1.18 4.59 10.66
C THR A 41 -1.47 4.94 9.21
N LYS A 42 -0.73 5.88 8.61
CA LYS A 42 -0.80 6.16 7.17
C LYS A 42 -0.34 4.97 6.33
N ALA A 43 0.79 4.33 6.66
CA ALA A 43 1.26 3.16 5.94
C ALA A 43 0.21 2.02 5.96
N ALA A 44 -0.34 1.72 7.13
CA ALA A 44 -1.38 0.69 7.28
C ALA A 44 -2.63 0.99 6.44
N HIS A 45 -3.10 2.24 6.40
CA HIS A 45 -4.25 2.63 5.61
C HIS A 45 -3.95 2.67 4.11
N LEU A 46 -2.74 3.05 3.70
CA LEU A 46 -2.30 2.94 2.31
C LEU A 46 -2.36 1.48 1.83
N LEU A 47 -1.84 0.54 2.62
CA LEU A 47 -1.95 -0.90 2.32
C LEU A 47 -3.43 -1.34 2.25
N TYR A 48 -4.22 -0.97 3.26
CA TYR A 48 -5.63 -1.33 3.34
C TYR A 48 -6.42 -0.82 2.15
N PHE A 49 -6.32 0.46 1.83
CA PHE A 49 -7.09 1.06 0.75
C PHE A 49 -6.71 0.50 -0.61
N VAL A 50 -5.42 0.29 -0.90
CA VAL A 50 -5.01 -0.20 -2.22
C VAL A 50 -5.54 -1.62 -2.42
N ILE A 51 -5.51 -2.45 -1.37
CA ILE A 51 -6.00 -3.83 -1.46
C ILE A 51 -7.52 -3.89 -1.50
N LYS A 52 -8.23 -3.17 -0.61
CA LYS A 52 -9.69 -3.23 -0.48
C LYS A 52 -10.41 -2.48 -1.58
N ASN A 53 -9.97 -1.27 -1.92
CA ASN A 53 -10.67 -0.44 -2.90
C ASN A 53 -10.30 -0.83 -4.33
N ARG A 54 -9.25 -1.64 -4.50
CA ARG A 54 -8.82 -2.23 -5.78
C ARG A 54 -8.73 -1.18 -6.90
N PRO A 55 -7.92 -0.11 -6.74
CA PRO A 55 -7.82 0.96 -7.75
C PRO A 55 -7.19 0.49 -9.05
N PHE A 56 -6.54 -0.68 -9.09
CA PHE A 56 -5.99 -1.28 -10.30
C PHE A 56 -6.82 -2.46 -10.80
N SER A 57 -6.76 -2.71 -12.11
CA SER A 57 -7.45 -3.81 -12.77
C SER A 57 -6.96 -5.17 -12.31
N ASP A 58 -5.65 -5.30 -12.14
CA ASP A 58 -4.99 -6.44 -11.51
C ASP A 58 -3.76 -5.95 -10.71
N GLY A 59 -3.32 -6.76 -9.74
CA GLY A 59 -2.08 -6.52 -9.00
C GLY A 59 -2.23 -5.79 -7.67
N ASN A 60 -3.44 -5.41 -7.24
CA ASN A 60 -3.69 -4.59 -6.04
C ASN A 60 -2.95 -5.05 -4.78
N LYS A 61 -2.89 -6.36 -4.51
CA LYS A 61 -2.13 -6.91 -3.37
C LYS A 61 -0.64 -6.64 -3.49
N ARG A 62 -0.05 -6.92 -4.66
CA ARG A 62 1.38 -6.71 -4.93
C ARG A 62 1.74 -5.22 -4.91
N ILE A 63 0.91 -4.38 -5.53
CA ILE A 63 1.11 -2.93 -5.58
C ILE A 63 0.93 -2.32 -4.20
N GLY A 64 -0.10 -2.70 -3.45
CA GLY A 64 -0.33 -2.25 -2.08
C GLY A 64 0.82 -2.63 -1.14
N SER A 65 1.32 -3.87 -1.22
CA SER A 65 2.50 -4.30 -0.47
C SER A 65 3.75 -3.51 -0.84
N PHE A 66 3.98 -3.25 -2.13
CA PHE A 66 5.10 -2.43 -2.57
C PHE A 66 5.01 -0.99 -2.05
N LEU A 67 3.85 -0.35 -2.20
CA LEU A 67 3.60 1.01 -1.73
C LEU A 67 3.74 1.13 -0.21
N PHE A 68 3.31 0.12 0.56
CA PHE A 68 3.51 0.05 2.00
C PHE A 68 4.99 0.07 2.39
N VAL A 69 5.81 -0.81 1.78
CA VAL A 69 7.25 -0.89 2.05
C VAL A 69 7.96 0.38 1.63
N GLU A 70 7.66 0.92 0.44
CA GLU A 70 8.24 2.15 -0.08
C GLU A 70 7.87 3.36 0.79
N PHE A 71 6.62 3.45 1.26
CA PHE A 71 6.18 4.51 2.16
C PHE A 71 6.95 4.46 3.49
N LEU A 72 7.12 3.28 4.08
CA LEU A 72 7.96 3.13 5.28
C LEU A 72 9.42 3.48 5.01
N HIS A 73 9.96 3.11 3.84
CA HIS A 73 11.34 3.43 3.46
C HIS A 73 11.57 4.94 3.36
N ARG A 74 10.71 5.65 2.62
CA ARG A 74 10.79 7.11 2.44
C ARG A 74 10.64 7.89 3.74
N ASN A 75 9.93 7.33 4.71
CA ASN A 75 9.75 7.95 6.02
C ASN A 75 10.80 7.49 7.06
N GLY A 76 11.82 6.73 6.66
CA GLY A 76 12.86 6.25 7.57
C GLY A 76 12.35 5.27 8.63
N ARG A 77 11.23 4.58 8.37
CA ARG A 77 10.58 3.64 9.29
C ARG A 77 10.71 2.17 8.89
N LEU A 78 11.25 1.87 7.71
CA LEU A 78 11.39 0.49 7.24
C LEU A 78 12.45 -0.30 8.01
N ILE A 79 13.54 0.36 8.45
CA ILE A 79 14.67 -0.30 9.12
C ILE A 79 14.73 0.15 10.58
N ARG A 80 14.80 -0.80 11.51
CA ARG A 80 15.01 -0.55 12.94
C ARG A 80 16.15 -1.43 13.42
N ASN A 81 17.19 -0.80 14.00
CA ASN A 81 18.39 -1.49 14.50
C ASN A 81 19.10 -2.36 13.43
N GLY A 82 19.11 -1.91 12.18
CA GLY A 82 19.74 -2.63 11.07
C GLY A 82 18.86 -3.71 10.42
N GLU A 83 17.65 -3.94 10.93
CA GLU A 83 16.74 -4.97 10.42
C GLU A 83 15.45 -4.38 9.87
N ALA A 84 14.85 -5.04 8.88
CA ALA A 84 13.54 -4.64 8.39
C ALA A 84 12.47 -4.85 9.46
N VAL A 85 11.60 -3.84 9.66
CA VAL A 85 10.51 -3.90 10.66
C VAL A 85 9.42 -4.92 10.29
N ILE A 86 9.38 -5.35 9.03
CA ILE A 86 8.48 -6.37 8.52
C ILE A 86 9.25 -7.29 7.56
N ASN A 87 9.09 -8.60 7.71
CA ASN A 87 9.64 -9.58 6.79
C ASN A 87 8.66 -9.88 5.64
N ASP A 88 9.14 -10.61 4.64
CA ASP A 88 8.39 -11.04 3.46
C ASP A 88 7.15 -11.87 3.81
N VAL A 89 7.29 -12.84 4.71
CA VAL A 89 6.17 -13.69 5.17
C VAL A 89 5.09 -12.86 5.87
N GLY A 90 5.48 -11.95 6.75
CA GLY A 90 4.57 -11.06 7.47
C GLY A 90 3.84 -10.11 6.53
N LEU A 91 4.56 -9.51 5.57
CA LEU A 91 3.94 -8.66 4.56
C LEU A 91 2.96 -9.43 3.68
N ALA A 92 3.31 -10.65 3.27
CA ALA A 92 2.41 -11.52 2.51
C ALA A 92 1.15 -11.87 3.32
N ALA A 93 1.31 -12.22 4.61
CA ALA A 93 0.19 -12.52 5.50
C ALA A 93 -0.75 -11.31 5.66
N LEU A 94 -0.21 -10.10 5.88
CA LEU A 94 -1.02 -8.88 5.95
C LEU A 94 -1.78 -8.63 4.64
N ALA A 95 -1.10 -8.76 3.49
CA ALA A 95 -1.74 -8.55 2.19
C ALA A 95 -2.86 -9.55 1.89
N LEU A 96 -2.74 -10.79 2.39
CA LEU A 96 -3.77 -11.82 2.27
C LEU A 96 -4.93 -11.61 3.24
N LEU A 97 -4.66 -11.22 4.48
CA LEU A 97 -5.69 -10.97 5.50
C LEU A 97 -6.57 -9.77 5.13
N VAL A 98 -5.98 -8.76 4.50
CA VAL A 98 -6.69 -7.58 4.00
C VAL A 98 -7.46 -7.87 2.70
N ALA A 99 -7.21 -8.97 1.99
CA ALA A 99 -7.73 -9.23 0.64
C ALA A 99 -9.27 -9.27 0.49
#